data_AF-A0A3M3B3Z9-F1
#
_entry.id   AF-A0A3M3B3Z9-F1
#
_cell.length_a   1.000
_cell.length_b   1.000
_cell.length_c   1.000
_cell.angle_alpha   90.00
_cell.angle_beta   90.00
_cell.angle_gamma   90.00
#
_symmetry.space_group_name_H-M   'P 1'
#
loop_
_entity.id
_entity.type
_entity.pdbx_description
1 polymer ?
#
loop_
_entity_poly.entity_id
_entity_poly.type
_entity_poly.pdbx_seq_one_letter_code
_entity_poly.pdbx_strand_id
1 'polypeptide(L)' 'MKRSLVILAIIIAIIAGGAGWYVNSKQPVRDGEIAMSRLQAPVTLRYDERGVPHI' A
#
# COMPACT_ATOMS: atom_id res chain seq x y z
N MET A 1 -14.94 6.11 -34.53
CA MET A 1 -14.03 4.96 -34.28
C MET A 1 -12.69 5.38 -33.69
N LYS A 2 -11.87 6.24 -34.31
CA LYS A 2 -10.56 6.65 -33.72
C LYS A 2 -10.69 7.41 -32.38
N ARG A 3 -11.60 8.38 -32.29
CA ARG A 3 -11.79 9.19 -31.06
C ARG A 3 -12.35 8.38 -29.88
N SER A 4 -13.27 7.45 -30.14
CA SER A 4 -13.84 6.59 -29.09
C SER A 4 -12.81 5.64 -28.48
N LEU A 5 -11.90 5.09 -29.29
CA LEU A 5 -10.80 4.25 -28.80
C LEU A 5 -9.80 5.05 -27.95
N VAL A 6 -9.49 6.29 -28.37
CA VAL A 6 -8.62 7.18 -27.60
C VAL A 6 -9.26 7.53 -26.25
N ILE A 7 -10.56 7.87 -26.23
CA ILE A 7 -11.28 8.14 -24.98
C ILE A 7 -11.28 6.92 -24.07
N LEU A 8 -11.54 5.73 -24.61
CA LEU A 8 -11.51 4.49 -23.83
C LEU A 8 -10.12 4.23 -23.24
N ALA A 9 -9.05 4.41 -24.02
CA ALA A 9 -7.68 4.24 -23.55
C ALA A 9 -7.35 5.21 -22.40
N ILE A 10 -7.81 6.47 -22.48
CA ILE A 10 -7.63 7.46 -21.41
C ILE A 10 -8.37 7.03 -20.14
N ILE A 11 -9.63 6.58 -20.26
CA ILE A 11 -10.42 6.10 -19.11
C ILE A 11 -9.70 4.93 -18.42
N ILE A 12 -9.22 3.96 -19.21
CA ILE A 12 -8.49 2.80 -18.66
C ILE A 12 -7.22 3.26 -17.93
N ALA A 13 -6.45 4.19 -18.52
CA ALA A 13 -5.24 4.72 -17.90
C ALA A 13 -5.53 5.42 -16.56
N ILE A 14 -6.61 6.22 -16.49
CA ILE A 14 -7.03 6.89 -15.26
C ILE A 14 -7.43 5.86 -14.19
N ILE A 15 -8.22 4.86 -14.55
CA ILE A 15 -8.66 3.82 -13.61
C ILE A 15 -7.45 3.02 -13.09
N ALA A 16 -6.55 2.59 -13.98
CA ALA A 16 -5.37 1.83 -13.61
C ALA A 16 -4.44 2.65 -12.70
N GLY A 17 -4.20 3.92 -13.04
CA GLY A 17 -3.40 4.83 -12.21
C GLY A 17 -4.02 5.07 -10.84
N GLY A 18 -5.33 5.35 -10.80
CA GLY A 18 -6.07 5.55 -9.55
C GLY A 18 -6.10 4.30 -8.66
N ALA A 19 -6.33 3.13 -9.25
CA ALA A 19 -6.29 1.85 -8.54
C ALA A 19 -4.88 1.55 -8.00
N GLY A 20 -3.84 1.77 -8.80
CA GLY A 20 -2.45 1.59 -8.38
C GLY A 20 -2.07 2.49 -7.21
N TRP A 21 -2.41 3.77 -7.29
CA TRP A 21 -2.20 4.73 -6.20
C TRP A 21 -2.97 4.35 -4.94
N TYR A 22 -4.25 3.98 -5.08
CA TYR A 22 -5.08 3.57 -3.95
C TYR A 22 -4.50 2.33 -3.26
N VAL A 23 -4.20 1.26 -4.00
CA VAL A 23 -3.63 0.02 -3.45
C VAL A 23 -2.30 0.30 -2.75
N ASN A 24 -1.40 1.08 -3.37
CA ASN A 24 -0.10 1.41 -2.78
C ASN A 24 -0.25 2.21 -1.48
N SER A 25 -1.14 3.21 -1.45
CA SER A 25 -1.38 4.04 -0.26
C SER A 25 -2.02 3.30 0.92
N LYS A 26 -2.59 2.11 0.68
CA LYS A 26 -3.31 1.31 1.68
C LYS A 26 -2.54 0.07 2.12
N GLN A 27 -1.26 -0.06 1.74
CA GLN A 27 -0.43 -1.18 2.21
C GLN A 27 -0.10 -1.03 3.71
N PRO A 28 0.06 -2.14 4.45
CA PRO A 28 0.52 -2.09 5.84
C PRO A 28 1.91 -1.47 5.94
N VAL A 29 2.11 -0.62 6.95
CA VAL A 29 3.45 -0.11 7.33
C VAL A 29 4.16 -1.22 8.11
N ARG A 30 5.31 -1.68 7.61
CA ARG A 30 6.10 -2.79 8.19
C ARG A 30 7.47 -2.37 8.73
N ASP A 31 7.88 -1.14 8.43
CA ASP A 31 9.17 -0.59 8.84
C ASP A 31 8.96 0.78 9.49
N GLY A 32 9.90 1.15 10.36
CA GLY A 32 9.88 2.40 11.11
C GLY A 32 9.54 2.19 12.60
N GLU A 33 9.40 3.30 13.30
CA GLU A 33 9.09 3.32 14.73
C GLU A 33 7.73 3.98 14.96
N ILE A 34 6.93 3.40 15.85
CA ILE A 34 5.64 3.94 16.24
C ILE A 34 5.61 4.08 17.76
N ALA A 35 5.32 5.29 18.23
CA ALA A 35 5.10 5.55 19.63
C ALA A 35 3.82 4.82 20.09
N MET A 36 3.96 3.83 20.96
CA MET A 36 2.85 3.05 21.49
C MET A 36 2.71 3.29 22.99
N SER A 37 1.57 3.82 23.40
CA SER A 37 1.25 4.03 24.81
C SER A 37 1.24 2.71 25.58
N ARG A 38 1.66 2.73 26.85
CA ARG A 38 1.64 1.58 27.78
C ARG A 38 2.64 0.46 27.49
N LEU A 39 3.56 0.63 26.55
CA LEU A 39 4.74 -0.23 26.49
C LEU A 39 5.62 0.01 27.73
N GLN A 40 6.02 -1.08 28.39
CA GLN A 40 6.94 -1.02 29.53
C GLN A 40 8.40 -0.84 29.07
N ALA A 41 8.71 -1.29 27.85
CA ALA A 41 10.01 -1.18 27.20
C ALA A 41 9.82 -1.22 25.68
N PRO A 42 10.84 -0.83 24.88
CA PRO A 42 10.81 -0.98 23.43
C PRO A 42 10.58 -2.43 22.99
N VAL A 43 9.77 -2.64 21.95
CA VAL A 43 9.49 -3.96 21.37
C VAL A 43 9.92 -3.95 19.92
N THR A 44 10.72 -4.93 19.53
CA THR A 44 11.18 -5.10 18.13
C THR A 44 10.26 -6.09 17.42
N LEU A 45 9.85 -5.77 16.20
CA LEU A 45 9.06 -6.64 15.34
C LEU A 45 9.90 -7.06 14.15
N ARG A 46 9.83 -8.34 13.77
CA ARG A 46 10.40 -8.87 12.53
C ARG A 46 9.31 -9.54 11.72
N TYR A 47 9.19 -9.17 10.45
CA TYR A 47 8.28 -9.82 9.53
C TYR A 47 9.00 -10.95 8.78
N ASP A 48 8.36 -12.12 8.66
CA ASP A 48 8.87 -13.19 7.79
C ASP A 48 8.55 -12.92 6.30
N GLU A 49 8.93 -13.83 5.42
CA GLU A 49 8.71 -13.74 3.97
C GLU A 49 7.22 -13.63 3.58
N ARG A 50 6.32 -14.11 4.42
CA ARG A 50 4.86 -14.03 4.22
C ARG A 50 4.27 -12.77 4.88
N GLY A 51 5.09 -12.01 5.59
CA GLY A 51 4.68 -10.82 6.31
C GLY A 51 4.03 -11.11 7.67
N VAL A 52 4.29 -12.27 8.28
CA VAL A 52 3.84 -12.59 9.63
C VAL A 52 4.77 -11.93 10.66
N PRO A 53 4.26 -11.17 11.64
CA PRO A 53 5.08 -10.54 12.67
C PRO A 53 5.56 -11.56 13.71
N HIS A 54 6.84 -11.46 14.08
CA HIS A 54 7.51 -12.16 15.18
C HIS A 54 8.06 -11.12 16.16
N ILE A 55 7.83 -11.35 17.46
CA ILE A 55 8.19 -10.45 18.58
C ILE A 55 9.12 -11.20 19.53
#